data_AF-A0A2I0I1P0-F1
#
_entry.id   AF-A0A2I0I1P0-F1
#
_cell.length_a   1.000
_cell.length_b   1.000
_cell.length_c   1.000
_cell.angle_alpha   90.00
_cell.angle_beta   90.00
_cell.angle_gamma   90.00
#
_symmetry.space_group_name_H-M   'P 1'
#
loop_
_entity.id
_entity.type
_entity.pdbx_description
1 polymer ?
#
loop_
_entity_poly.entity_id
_entity_poly.type
_entity_poly.pdbx_seq_one_letter_code
_entity_poly.pdbx_strand_id
1 'polypeptide(L)'
;MSSPEKPPPRLSIVCEAAPKKKADSAAKRARQAEKRRIYNKAHKSEIKTRMKKVLEALDGLRKKPEAQAEEIFPIEKLIADAYSVIDKAVKVGTLHRNTGARRKSRLARRKKAVEIHHGWYVPAAATAGSSNA
;
A
#
# COMPACT_ATOMS: atom_id res chain seq x y z
N MET A 1 80.71 4.12 -9.46
CA MET A 1 79.48 4.07 -10.28
C MET A 1 78.72 2.79 -9.92
N SER A 2 77.47 2.96 -9.46
CA SER A 2 76.35 2.00 -9.49
C SER A 2 76.58 0.54 -9.06
N SER A 3 76.25 0.20 -7.81
CA SER A 3 75.97 -1.20 -7.40
C SER A 3 74.78 -1.78 -8.18
N PRO A 4 74.79 -3.07 -8.55
CA PRO A 4 73.66 -3.69 -9.23
C PRO A 4 72.52 -3.97 -8.24
N GLU A 5 71.39 -3.28 -8.40
CA GLU A 5 70.16 -3.58 -7.66
C GLU A 5 69.60 -4.94 -8.10
N LYS A 6 69.35 -5.83 -7.14
CA LYS A 6 68.72 -7.14 -7.41
C LYS A 6 67.25 -6.92 -7.79
N PRO A 7 66.72 -7.56 -8.85
CA PRO A 7 65.32 -7.40 -9.24
C PRO A 7 64.40 -7.91 -8.13
N PRO A 8 63.25 -7.25 -7.88
CA PRO A 8 62.32 -7.69 -6.85
C PRO A 8 61.80 -9.09 -7.18
N PRO A 9 61.62 -9.97 -6.17
CA PRO A 9 61.06 -11.29 -6.42
C PRO A 9 59.68 -11.12 -7.06
N ARG A 10 59.46 -11.83 -8.17
CA ARG A 10 58.13 -11.93 -8.79
C ARG A 10 57.19 -12.51 -7.73
N LEU A 11 56.37 -11.67 -7.13
CA LEU A 11 55.31 -12.12 -6.23
C LEU A 11 54.43 -13.07 -7.04
N SER A 12 54.58 -14.38 -6.81
CA SER A 12 53.60 -15.34 -7.25
C SER A 12 52.30 -14.95 -6.56
N ILE A 13 51.37 -14.37 -7.31
CA ILE A 13 50.00 -14.23 -6.84
C ILE A 13 49.48 -15.67 -6.77
N VAL A 14 49.67 -16.29 -5.61
CA VAL A 14 48.99 -17.53 -5.28
C VAL A 14 47.52 -17.13 -5.26
N CYS A 15 46.77 -17.54 -6.28
CA CYS A 15 45.31 -17.47 -6.23
C CYS A 15 44.86 -18.32 -5.04
N GLU A 16 44.69 -17.67 -3.88
CA GLU A 16 44.10 -18.28 -2.71
C GLU A 16 42.67 -18.70 -3.11
N ALA A 17 42.43 -20.02 -3.15
CA ALA A 17 41.17 -20.55 -3.61
C ALA A 17 40.04 -20.07 -2.69
N ALA A 18 39.20 -19.16 -3.19
CA ALA A 18 38.05 -18.64 -2.44
C ALA A 18 37.26 -19.81 -1.84
N PRO A 19 36.89 -19.76 -0.54
CA PRO A 19 36.20 -20.88 0.10
C PRO A 19 34.89 -21.14 -0.64
N LYS A 20 34.71 -22.38 -1.14
CA LYS A 20 33.47 -22.82 -1.80
C LYS A 20 32.32 -22.73 -0.79
N LYS A 21 31.61 -21.59 -0.79
CA LYS A 21 30.40 -21.38 0.02
C LYS A 21 29.34 -22.40 -0.42
N LYS A 22 29.02 -23.36 0.46
CA LYS A 22 27.92 -24.31 0.22
C LYS A 22 26.61 -23.52 0.09
N ALA A 23 25.72 -23.97 -0.80
CA ALA A 23 24.44 -23.31 -1.05
C ALA A 23 23.54 -23.40 0.20
N ASP A 24 23.59 -22.38 1.04
CA ASP A 24 22.72 -22.27 2.21
C ASP A 24 21.34 -21.74 1.79
N SER A 25 20.38 -22.67 1.75
CA SER A 25 18.98 -22.36 1.45
C SER A 25 18.36 -21.41 2.49
N ALA A 26 18.80 -21.46 3.76
CA ALA A 26 18.31 -20.60 4.83
C ALA A 26 18.77 -19.15 4.62
N ALA A 27 20.08 -18.93 4.41
CA ALA A 27 20.60 -17.59 4.10
C ALA A 27 20.02 -17.00 2.81
N LYS A 28 19.70 -17.84 1.80
CA LYS A 28 18.99 -17.39 0.59
C LYS A 28 17.55 -16.94 0.91
N ARG A 29 16.81 -17.71 1.70
CA ARG A 29 15.45 -17.38 2.12
C ARG A 29 15.40 -16.09 2.94
N ALA A 30 16.36 -15.88 3.85
CA ALA A 30 16.47 -14.66 4.64
C ALA A 30 16.62 -13.41 3.74
N ARG A 31 17.57 -13.43 2.79
CA ARG A 31 17.77 -12.33 1.84
C ARG A 31 16.53 -12.06 0.97
N GLN A 32 15.83 -13.11 0.52
CA GLN A 32 14.60 -12.95 -0.26
C GLN A 32 13.46 -12.37 0.59
N ALA A 33 13.35 -12.81 1.85
CA ALA A 33 12.33 -12.34 2.78
C ALA A 33 12.49 -10.84 3.07
N GLU A 34 13.73 -10.37 3.27
CA GLU A 34 14.01 -8.94 3.49
C GLU A 34 13.59 -8.08 2.30
N LYS A 35 13.94 -8.49 1.07
CA LYS A 35 13.53 -7.80 -0.16
C LYS A 35 12.01 -7.72 -0.28
N ARG A 36 11.31 -8.85 -0.07
CA ARG A 36 9.84 -8.93 -0.10
C ARG A 36 9.21 -8.11 1.04
N ARG A 37 9.83 -8.08 2.22
CA ARG A 37 9.36 -7.32 3.38
C ARG A 37 9.35 -5.82 3.08
N ILE A 38 10.42 -5.28 2.50
CA ILE A 38 10.52 -3.85 2.16
C ILE A 38 9.44 -3.48 1.13
N TYR A 39 9.30 -4.28 0.08
CA TYR A 39 8.27 -4.07 -0.95
C TYR A 39 6.86 -4.11 -0.37
N ASN A 40 6.54 -5.16 0.40
CA ASN A 40 5.22 -5.32 1.01
C ASN A 40 4.93 -4.23 2.05
N LYS A 41 5.95 -3.76 2.77
CA LYS A 41 5.82 -2.67 3.74
C LYS A 41 5.41 -1.38 3.02
N ALA A 42 6.09 -1.02 1.91
CA ALA A 42 5.79 0.17 1.13
C ALA A 42 4.33 0.20 0.64
N HIS A 43 3.87 -0.89 0.01
CA HIS A 43 2.48 -1.04 -0.43
C HIS A 43 1.47 -0.95 0.71
N LYS A 44 1.74 -1.64 1.84
CA LYS A 44 0.84 -1.60 3.00
C LYS A 44 0.76 -0.20 3.61
N SER A 45 1.89 0.52 3.70
CA SER A 45 1.91 1.89 4.17
C SER A 45 1.19 2.84 3.22
N GLU A 46 1.38 2.69 1.91
CA GLU A 46 0.71 3.55 0.92
C GLU A 46 -0.81 3.43 1.03
N ILE A 47 -1.34 2.20 1.07
CA ILE A 47 -2.78 1.98 1.24
C ILE A 47 -3.28 2.63 2.55
N LYS A 48 -2.54 2.46 3.66
CA LYS A 48 -2.92 3.06 4.95
C LYS A 48 -2.98 4.58 4.86
N THR A 49 -2.00 5.20 4.21
CA THR A 49 -1.94 6.66 4.04
C THR A 49 -3.08 7.18 3.16
N ARG A 50 -3.34 6.57 1.99
CA ARG A 50 -4.43 6.98 1.10
C ARG A 50 -5.79 6.81 1.78
N MET A 51 -6.01 5.69 2.47
CA MET A 51 -7.25 5.46 3.23
C MET A 51 -7.41 6.50 4.35
N LYS A 52 -6.34 6.85 5.07
CA LYS A 52 -6.39 7.85 6.12
C LYS A 52 -6.82 9.22 5.58
N LYS A 53 -6.26 9.66 4.45
CA LYS A 53 -6.65 10.92 3.78
C LYS A 53 -8.14 10.96 3.43
N VAL A 54 -8.69 9.86 2.89
CA VAL A 54 -10.13 9.77 2.59
C VAL A 54 -10.97 9.88 3.86
N LEU A 55 -10.57 9.19 4.93
CA LEU A 55 -11.32 9.21 6.19
C LEU A 55 -11.29 10.59 6.85
N GLU A 56 -10.15 11.27 6.86
CA GLU A 56 -10.03 12.63 7.38
C GLU A 56 -10.89 13.62 6.60
N ALA A 57 -10.93 13.52 5.27
CA ALA A 57 -11.80 14.34 4.43
C ALA A 57 -13.29 14.10 4.72
N LEU A 58 -13.71 12.83 4.85
CA LEU A 58 -15.09 12.46 5.18
C LEU A 58 -15.50 12.89 6.59
N ASP A 59 -14.61 12.76 7.57
CA ASP A 59 -14.87 13.18 8.96
C ASP A 59 -14.96 14.71 9.06
N GLY A 60 -14.17 15.45 8.27
CA GLY A 60 -14.30 16.90 8.13
C GLY A 60 -15.64 17.30 7.53
N LEU A 61 -16.07 16.63 6.46
CA LEU A 61 -17.34 16.90 5.79
C LEU A 61 -18.54 16.59 6.68
N ARG A 62 -18.48 15.53 7.50
CA ARG A 62 -19.55 15.17 8.42
C ARG A 62 -19.79 16.23 9.51
N LYS A 63 -18.74 16.92 9.95
CA LYS A 63 -18.83 17.95 11.02
C LYS A 63 -19.35 19.28 10.52
N LYS A 64 -19.29 19.54 9.22
CA LYS A 64 -19.81 20.77 8.61
C LYS A 64 -21.29 20.58 8.27
N PRO A 65 -22.22 21.36 8.84
CA PRO A 65 -23.64 21.21 8.58
C PRO A 65 -24.08 21.75 7.20
N GLU A 66 -23.32 22.68 6.61
CA GLU A 66 -23.60 23.29 5.30
C GLU A 66 -22.60 22.86 4.22
N ALA A 67 -22.33 21.57 4.14
CA ALA A 67 -21.54 21.06 3.03
C ALA A 67 -22.34 21.22 1.72
N GLN A 68 -21.70 21.72 0.66
CA GLN A 68 -22.27 21.70 -0.69
C GLN A 68 -21.88 20.41 -1.41
N ALA A 69 -22.72 19.97 -2.36
CA ALA A 69 -22.47 18.76 -3.16
C ALA A 69 -21.13 18.82 -3.92
N GLU A 70 -20.62 20.02 -4.20
CA GLU A 70 -19.33 20.23 -4.88
C GLU A 70 -18.13 19.76 -4.05
N GLU A 71 -18.23 19.71 -2.72
CA GLU A 71 -17.16 19.21 -1.85
C GLU A 71 -16.98 17.68 -1.96
N ILE A 72 -17.91 16.97 -2.61
CA ILE A 72 -17.84 15.52 -2.81
C ILE A 72 -16.84 15.15 -3.92
N PHE A 73 -16.75 15.94 -5.01
CA PHE A 73 -15.85 15.68 -6.14
C PHE A 73 -14.38 15.44 -5.73
N PRO A 74 -13.75 16.26 -4.87
CA PRO A 74 -12.38 15.99 -4.44
C PRO A 74 -12.27 14.70 -3.62
N ILE A 75 -13.30 14.35 -2.83
CA ILE A 75 -13.33 13.10 -2.06
C ILE A 75 -13.43 11.89 -2.99
N GLU A 76 -14.24 11.97 -4.04
CA GLU A 76 -14.36 10.91 -5.04
C GLU A 76 -13.05 10.64 -5.76
N LYS A 77 -12.30 11.70 -6.09
CA LYS A 77 -10.95 11.57 -6.63
C LYS A 77 -10.00 10.85 -5.66
N LEU A 78 -10.05 11.18 -4.38
CA LEU A 78 -9.26 10.48 -3.35
C LEU A 78 -9.67 9.01 -3.17
N ILE A 79 -10.97 8.70 -3.31
CA ILE A 79 -11.48 7.33 -3.28
C ILE A 79 -10.98 6.54 -4.50
N ALA A 80 -11.02 7.13 -5.69
CA ALA A 80 -10.51 6.51 -6.91
C ALA A 80 -9.02 6.18 -6.80
N ASP A 81 -8.21 7.11 -6.28
CA ASP A 81 -6.80 6.90 -5.98
C ASP A 81 -6.60 5.74 -5.00
N ALA A 82 -7.38 5.71 -3.92
CA ALA A 82 -7.31 4.64 -2.93
C ALA A 82 -7.65 3.27 -3.54
N TYR A 83 -8.68 3.19 -4.40
CA TYR A 83 -9.06 1.96 -5.10
C TYR A 83 -7.96 1.49 -6.04
N SER A 84 -7.37 2.41 -6.82
CA SER A 84 -6.26 2.11 -7.74
C SER A 84 -5.09 1.45 -7.00
N VAL A 85 -4.67 2.01 -5.85
CA VAL A 85 -3.57 1.45 -5.05
C VAL A 85 -3.94 0.10 -4.43
N ILE A 86 -5.17 -0.05 -3.92
CA ILE A 86 -5.63 -1.33 -3.36
C ILE A 86 -5.60 -2.44 -4.42
N ASP A 87 -6.07 -2.16 -5.62
CA ASP A 87 -6.14 -3.16 -6.69
C ASP A 87 -4.77 -3.52 -7.25
N LYS A 88 -3.88 -2.54 -7.36
CA LYS A 88 -2.47 -2.80 -7.68
C LYS A 88 -1.82 -3.73 -6.65
N ALA A 89 -2.07 -3.49 -5.36
CA ALA A 89 -1.54 -4.34 -4.30
C ALA A 89 -2.15 -5.75 -4.26
N VAL A 90 -3.40 -5.91 -4.72
CA VAL A 90 -4.02 -7.24 -4.92
C VAL A 90 -3.40 -7.94 -6.11
N LYS A 91 -3.23 -7.24 -7.25
CA LYS A 91 -2.62 -7.80 -8.47
C LYS A 91 -1.20 -8.31 -8.23
N VAL A 92 -0.39 -7.57 -7.46
CA VAL A 92 0.98 -7.99 -7.12
C VAL A 92 1.02 -9.07 -6.04
N GLY A 93 -0.10 -9.35 -5.36
CA GLY A 93 -0.18 -10.39 -4.33
C GLY A 93 0.31 -9.95 -2.95
N THR A 94 0.55 -8.64 -2.74
CA THR A 94 0.83 -8.09 -1.40
C THR A 94 -0.39 -8.21 -0.49
N LEU A 95 -1.59 -8.17 -1.06
CA LEU A 95 -2.86 -8.28 -0.35
C LEU A 95 -3.75 -9.37 -0.98
N HIS A 96 -4.42 -10.16 -0.15
CA HIS A 96 -5.42 -11.10 -0.63
C HIS A 96 -6.68 -10.38 -1.16
N ARG A 97 -7.31 -10.93 -2.20
CA ARG A 97 -8.52 -10.38 -2.85
C ARG A 97 -9.62 -9.98 -1.86
N ASN A 98 -9.90 -10.84 -0.87
CA ASN A 98 -10.93 -10.57 0.13
C ASN A 98 -10.54 -9.39 1.04
N THR A 99 -9.26 -9.24 1.36
CA THR A 99 -8.80 -8.11 2.18
C THR A 99 -8.87 -6.80 1.38
N GLY A 100 -8.59 -6.84 0.07
CA GLY A 100 -8.84 -5.71 -0.84
C GLY A 100 -10.32 -5.33 -0.86
N ALA A 101 -11.21 -6.30 -1.06
CA ALA A 101 -12.66 -6.09 -1.09
C ALA A 101 -13.20 -5.49 0.22
N ARG A 102 -12.74 -5.99 1.38
CA ARG A 102 -13.10 -5.43 2.69
C ARG A 102 -12.68 -3.98 2.84
N ARG A 103 -11.51 -3.58 2.34
CA ARG A 103 -11.03 -2.19 2.40
C ARG A 103 -11.88 -1.26 1.53
N LYS A 104 -12.24 -1.69 0.31
CA LYS A 104 -13.15 -0.92 -0.55
C LYS A 104 -14.53 -0.76 0.07
N SER A 105 -15.09 -1.87 0.58
CA SER A 105 -16.38 -1.87 1.26
C SER A 105 -16.39 -0.89 2.45
N ARG A 106 -15.31 -0.81 3.22
CA ARG A 106 -15.17 0.14 4.32
C ARG A 106 -15.27 1.60 3.86
N LEU A 107 -14.58 1.97 2.78
CA LEU A 107 -14.63 3.34 2.24
C LEU A 107 -16.03 3.67 1.70
N ALA A 108 -16.61 2.77 0.92
CA ALA A 108 -17.95 2.93 0.37
C ALA A 108 -19.02 3.09 1.47
N ARG A 109 -18.97 2.28 2.52
CA ARG A 109 -19.89 2.40 3.67
C ARG A 109 -19.76 3.74 4.37
N ARG A 110 -18.54 4.28 4.49
CA ARG A 110 -18.30 5.57 5.13
C ARG A 110 -18.81 6.73 4.28
N LYS A 111 -18.61 6.68 2.96
CA LYS A 111 -19.18 7.65 2.02
C LYS A 111 -20.70 7.71 2.16
N LYS A 112 -21.37 6.56 2.05
CA LYS A 112 -22.83 6.45 2.19
C LYS A 112 -23.36 6.99 3.51
N ALA A 113 -22.65 6.77 4.62
CA ALA A 113 -23.05 7.28 5.92
C ALA A 113 -23.05 8.82 5.98
N VAL A 114 -22.10 9.47 5.30
CA VAL A 114 -22.05 10.94 5.19
C VAL A 114 -23.15 11.45 4.27
N GLU A 115 -23.38 10.78 3.14
CA GLU A 115 -24.49 11.11 2.22
C GLU A 115 -25.86 11.04 2.91
N ILE A 116 -26.08 10.02 3.77
CA ILE A 116 -27.31 9.89 4.57
C ILE A 116 -27.40 10.99 5.63
N HIS A 117 -26.29 11.30 6.31
CA HIS A 117 -26.27 12.34 7.35
C HIS A 117 -26.66 13.72 6.82
N HIS A 118 -26.20 14.06 5.61
CA HIS A 118 -26.52 15.31 4.94
C HIS A 118 -27.83 15.27 4.13
N GLY A 119 -28.54 14.14 4.15
CA GLY A 119 -29.84 13.98 3.50
C GLY A 119 -29.80 13.87 1.97
N TRP A 120 -28.62 13.74 1.35
CA TRP A 120 -28.47 13.63 -0.12
C TRP A 120 -28.84 12.25 -0.67
N TYR A 121 -28.91 11.25 0.20
CA TYR A 121 -29.29 9.90 -0.19
C TYR A 121 -30.16 9.25 0.87
N VAL A 122 -31.37 8.86 0.48
CA VAL A 122 -32.26 8.02 1.28
C VAL A 122 -32.33 6.65 0.59
N PRO A 123 -31.91 5.56 1.26
CA PRO A 123 -32.01 4.24 0.66
C PRO A 123 -33.49 3.85 0.49
N ALA A 124 -33.83 3.28 -0.68
CA ALA A 124 -35.18 2.84 -1.03
C ALA A 124 -35.84 1.86 -0.04
N ALA A 125 -35.07 1.21 0.85
CA ALA A 125 -35.64 0.39 1.93
C ALA A 125 -36.45 1.21 2.95
N ALA A 126 -36.16 2.51 3.11
CA ALA A 126 -36.95 3.40 3.98
C ALA A 126 -38.30 3.79 3.35
N THR A 127 -38.43 3.74 2.02
CA THR A 127 -39.67 4.06 1.30
C THR A 127 -40.64 2.88 1.21
N ALA A 128 -40.18 1.64 1.46
CA ALA A 128 -41.00 0.43 1.41
C ALA A 128 -41.80 0.15 2.71
N GLY A 129 -41.76 1.05 3.71
CA GLY A 129 -42.40 0.90 5.01
C GLY A 129 -43.58 1.85 5.29
N SER A 130 -44.08 2.59 4.30
CA SER A 130 -45.16 3.59 4.47
C SER A 130 -46.37 3.33 3.54
N SER A 131 -46.72 2.07 3.30
CA SER A 131 -47.99 1.72 2.67
C SER A 131 -48.54 0.39 3.19
N ASN A 132 -49.34 0.44 4.25
CA ASN A 132 -50.75 0.04 4.25
C ASN A 132 -51.25 -0.29 5.65
N ALA A 133 -52.39 0.35 5.97
CA ALA A 133 -53.48 -0.02 6.87
C ALA A 133 -53.17 -0.36 8.34
#